data_AF-A0A7V1LRR7-F1
#
_entry.id   AF-A0A7V1LRR7-F1
#
_cell.length_a   1.000
_cell.length_b   1.000
_cell.length_c   1.000
_cell.angle_alpha   90.00
_cell.angle_beta   90.00
_cell.angle_gamma   90.00
#
_symmetry.space_group_name_H-M   'P 1'
#
loop_
_entity.id
_entity.type
_entity.pdbx_description
1 polymer ?
#
loop_
_entity_poly.entity_id
_entity_poly.type
_entity_poly.pdbx_seq_one_letter_code
_entity_poly.pdbx_strand_id
1 'polypeptide(L)'
;MTSWAVRQLQSEAFLKEKTISPHIDATKKIMEGDRKLLEQLLVADEFDILTASNISIGSIPENFKLAIGFNNLRLIQLYEAAQGMAADEYDKTCLNEFVKNKLKDYLAFNQLSLEEQNSILNTYWDYVDRLSRNSDRMIVFLMSTLIPEISFYLKKKQFKFFSVKEATDWLKKVETILEQHKDEIPNTEEYFNWLKDSGIRKIL
;
A
#
# COMPACT_ATOMS: atom_id res chain seq x y z
N MET A 1 -9.70 12.55 -9.91
CA MET A 1 -8.59 11.73 -10.45
C MET A 1 -7.23 12.18 -9.93
N THR A 2 -6.71 13.36 -10.31
CA THR A 2 -5.34 13.77 -9.94
C THR A 2 -5.15 13.90 -8.43
N SER A 3 -6.02 14.65 -7.75
CA SER A 3 -5.98 14.79 -6.29
C SER A 3 -6.09 13.45 -5.56
N TRP A 4 -6.94 12.55 -6.06
CA TRP A 4 -7.09 11.19 -5.55
C TRP A 4 -5.80 10.39 -5.68
N ALA A 5 -5.21 10.33 -6.89
CA ALA A 5 -4.00 9.54 -7.15
C ALA A 5 -2.83 9.99 -6.27
N VAL A 6 -2.67 11.30 -6.09
CA VAL A 6 -1.60 11.86 -5.24
C VAL A 6 -1.87 11.60 -3.76
N ARG A 7 -3.11 11.70 -3.28
CA ARG A 7 -3.47 11.34 -1.90
C ARG A 7 -3.30 9.85 -1.64
N GLN A 8 -3.62 9.00 -2.60
CA GLN A 8 -3.42 7.56 -2.47
C GLN A 8 -1.92 7.25 -2.37
N LEU A 9 -1.10 7.84 -3.24
CA LEU A 9 0.36 7.69 -3.17
C LEU A 9 0.90 8.10 -1.79
N GLN A 10 0.47 9.26 -1.29
CA GLN A 10 0.85 9.73 0.04
C GLN A 10 0.41 8.76 1.15
N SER A 11 -0.81 8.23 1.05
CA SER A 11 -1.35 7.29 2.03
C SER A 11 -0.54 5.99 2.07
N GLU A 12 -0.22 5.41 0.93
CA GLU A 12 0.58 4.17 0.86
C GLU A 12 1.99 4.39 1.39
N ALA A 13 2.65 5.48 0.99
CA ALA A 13 3.99 5.81 1.46
C ALA A 13 4.03 6.01 2.99
N PHE A 14 3.06 6.74 3.53
CA PHE A 14 2.92 6.94 4.97
C PHE A 14 2.64 5.64 5.71
N LEU A 15 1.77 4.78 5.17
CA LEU A 15 1.44 3.49 5.76
C LEU A 15 2.66 2.57 5.86
N LYS A 16 3.47 2.54 4.80
CA LYS A 16 4.73 1.81 4.80
C LYS A 16 5.67 2.32 5.87
N GLU A 17 5.95 3.63 5.87
CA GLU A 17 6.91 4.25 6.77
C GLU A 17 6.53 4.10 8.25
N LYS A 18 5.25 4.35 8.58
CA LYS A 18 4.80 4.48 9.97
C LYS A 18 4.27 3.20 10.56
N THR A 19 3.93 2.20 9.74
CA THR A 19 3.27 0.99 10.24
C THR A 19 3.92 -0.28 9.68
N ILE A 20 3.97 -0.47 8.37
CA ILE A 20 4.38 -1.77 7.82
C ILE A 20 5.88 -2.04 8.08
N SER A 21 6.76 -1.11 7.72
CA SER A 21 8.21 -1.30 7.84
C SER A 21 8.68 -1.46 9.30
N PRO A 22 8.21 -0.64 10.27
CA PRO A 22 8.49 -0.86 11.69
C PRO A 22 8.07 -2.25 12.19
N HIS A 23 6.91 -2.76 11.74
CA HIS A 23 6.42 -4.08 12.15
C HIS A 23 7.22 -5.23 11.54
N ILE A 24 7.69 -5.08 10.29
CA ILE A 24 8.61 -6.04 9.67
C ILE A 24 9.90 -6.12 10.48
N ASP A 25 10.50 -4.96 10.79
CA ASP A 25 11.77 -4.90 11.53
C ASP A 25 11.64 -5.41 12.97
N ALA A 26 10.54 -5.08 13.64
CA ALA A 26 10.24 -5.60 14.97
C ALA A 26 10.08 -7.12 14.95
N THR A 27 9.34 -7.65 13.97
CA THR A 27 9.11 -9.10 13.87
C THR A 27 10.41 -9.85 13.60
N LYS A 28 11.29 -9.33 12.73
CA LYS A 28 12.63 -9.90 12.49
C LYS A 28 13.45 -9.98 13.78
N LYS A 29 13.53 -8.89 14.55
CA LYS A 29 14.26 -8.86 15.83
C LYS A 29 13.70 -9.86 16.84
N ILE A 30 12.37 -9.98 16.91
CA ILE A 30 11.71 -10.97 17.77
C ILE A 30 12.08 -12.40 17.36
N MET A 31 12.04 -12.69 16.05
CA MET A 31 12.41 -14.00 15.50
C MET A 31 13.90 -14.33 15.73
N GLU A 32 14.77 -13.33 15.75
CA GLU A 32 16.18 -13.44 16.12
C GLU A 32 16.42 -13.63 17.63
N GLY A 33 15.37 -13.53 18.44
CA GLY A 33 15.40 -13.85 19.87
C GLY A 33 15.20 -12.65 20.81
N ASP A 34 14.82 -11.47 20.31
CA ASP A 34 14.51 -10.31 21.16
C ASP A 34 13.15 -10.48 21.88
N ARG A 35 13.19 -11.27 22.96
CA ARG A 35 12.01 -11.56 23.79
C ARG A 35 11.49 -10.34 24.54
N LYS A 36 12.36 -9.38 24.85
CA LYS A 36 11.96 -8.15 25.54
C LYS A 36 11.09 -7.28 24.64
N LEU A 37 11.44 -7.18 23.35
CA LEU A 37 10.63 -6.48 22.36
C LEU A 37 9.26 -7.16 22.16
N LEU A 38 9.24 -8.50 22.10
CA LEU A 38 7.99 -9.27 22.02
C LEU A 38 7.06 -8.99 23.20
N GLU A 39 7.58 -9.05 24.42
CA GLU A 39 6.82 -8.73 25.63
C GLU A 39 6.26 -7.30 25.58
N GLN A 40 7.07 -6.32 25.16
CA GLN A 40 6.64 -4.93 25.03
C GLN A 40 5.50 -4.76 24.03
N LEU A 41 5.61 -5.37 22.84
CA LEU A 41 4.58 -5.27 21.81
C LEU A 41 3.28 -5.95 22.20
N LEU A 42 3.35 -7.11 22.87
CA LEU A 42 2.15 -7.80 23.36
C LEU A 42 1.47 -7.02 24.50
N VAL A 43 2.24 -6.45 25.43
CA VAL A 43 1.70 -5.66 26.55
C VAL A 43 1.07 -4.36 26.07
N ALA A 44 1.63 -3.75 25.04
CA ALA A 44 1.12 -2.51 24.46
C ALA A 44 -0.01 -2.70 23.43
N ASP A 45 -0.41 -3.95 23.13
CA ASP A 45 -1.40 -4.31 22.09
C ASP A 45 -1.04 -3.74 20.70
N GLU A 46 0.26 -3.60 20.41
CA GLU A 46 0.77 -2.95 19.20
C GLU A 46 0.59 -3.83 17.96
N PHE A 47 0.22 -5.11 18.10
CA PHE A 47 -0.05 -5.98 16.96
C PHE A 47 -1.35 -5.63 16.22
N ASP A 48 -2.27 -4.88 16.84
CA ASP A 48 -3.54 -4.43 16.25
C ASP A 48 -3.31 -3.23 15.30
N ILE A 49 -2.66 -3.52 14.18
CA ILE A 49 -2.31 -2.51 13.17
C ILE A 49 -3.38 -2.40 12.09
N LEU A 50 -3.48 -1.23 11.44
CA LEU A 50 -4.34 -1.01 10.26
C LEU A 50 -5.86 -1.13 10.54
N THR A 51 -6.32 -0.60 11.67
CA THR A 51 -7.75 -0.53 12.03
C THR A 51 -8.52 0.58 11.30
N ALA A 52 -7.81 1.53 10.70
CA ALA A 52 -8.42 2.62 9.95
C ALA A 52 -8.91 2.16 8.57
N SER A 53 -10.15 2.54 8.22
CA SER A 53 -10.74 2.29 6.90
C SER A 53 -9.94 2.97 5.80
N ASN A 54 -9.93 2.39 4.59
CA ASN A 54 -9.30 3.03 3.44
C ASN A 54 -9.95 4.38 3.11
N ILE A 55 -9.20 5.22 2.37
CA ILE A 55 -9.70 6.50 1.87
C ILE A 55 -10.85 6.24 0.88
N SER A 56 -12.07 6.22 1.40
CA SER A 56 -13.30 6.16 0.62
C SER A 56 -13.50 7.48 -0.13
N ILE A 57 -13.44 7.42 -1.45
CA ILE A 57 -13.79 8.55 -2.32
C ILE A 57 -14.84 8.08 -3.30
N GLY A 58 -15.91 8.87 -3.44
CA GLY A 58 -16.97 8.62 -4.40
C GLY A 58 -16.44 8.44 -5.81
N SER A 59 -17.07 7.53 -6.56
CA SER A 59 -16.77 7.33 -7.98
C SER A 59 -16.88 8.65 -8.75
N ILE A 60 -16.07 8.80 -9.80
CA ILE A 60 -16.27 9.90 -10.76
C ILE A 60 -17.72 9.79 -11.27
N PRO A 61 -18.53 10.86 -11.24
CA PRO A 61 -19.89 10.79 -11.74
C PRO A 61 -19.93 10.32 -13.21
N GLU A 62 -20.93 9.52 -13.56
CA GLU A 62 -20.96 8.75 -14.82
C GLU A 62 -20.88 9.65 -16.07
N ASN A 63 -21.49 10.83 -16.02
CA ASN A 63 -21.42 11.83 -17.08
C ASN A 63 -19.98 12.33 -17.34
N PHE A 64 -19.17 12.48 -16.29
CA PHE A 64 -17.75 12.83 -16.43
C PHE A 64 -16.90 11.64 -16.89
N LYS A 65 -17.22 10.41 -16.46
CA LYS A 65 -16.57 9.20 -16.98
C LYS A 65 -16.79 9.05 -18.48
N LEU A 66 -18.03 9.25 -18.96
CA LEU A 66 -18.36 9.22 -20.39
C LEU A 66 -17.57 10.28 -21.17
N ALA A 67 -17.53 11.52 -20.67
CA ALA A 67 -16.81 12.61 -21.33
C ALA A 67 -15.28 12.37 -21.40
N ILE A 68 -14.69 11.81 -20.34
CA ILE A 68 -13.27 11.47 -20.32
C ILE A 68 -13.02 10.23 -21.17
N GLY A 69 -13.83 9.19 -21.02
CA GLY A 69 -13.72 7.90 -21.72
C GLY A 69 -13.86 8.03 -23.23
N PHE A 70 -14.72 8.93 -23.70
CA PHE A 70 -14.79 9.29 -25.13
C PHE A 70 -13.45 9.80 -25.67
N ASN A 71 -12.68 10.52 -24.85
CA ASN A 71 -11.41 11.13 -25.24
C ASN A 71 -10.17 10.29 -24.87
N ASN A 72 -10.28 9.42 -23.86
CA ASN A 72 -9.22 8.58 -23.33
C ASN A 72 -9.79 7.44 -22.45
N LEU A 73 -10.31 6.38 -23.10
CA LEU A 73 -10.83 5.19 -22.41
C LEU A 73 -9.79 4.54 -21.48
N ARG A 74 -8.53 4.49 -21.93
CA ARG A 74 -7.43 3.91 -21.14
C ARG A 74 -7.26 4.61 -19.80
N LEU A 75 -7.38 5.93 -19.76
CA LEU A 75 -7.25 6.69 -18.51
C LEU A 75 -8.34 6.35 -17.50
N ILE A 76 -9.57 6.11 -17.96
CA ILE A 76 -10.66 5.63 -17.10
C ILE A 76 -10.36 4.23 -16.58
N GLN A 77 -9.95 3.31 -17.45
CA GLN A 77 -9.62 1.94 -17.05
C GLN A 77 -8.48 1.89 -16.01
N LEU A 78 -7.44 2.70 -16.19
CA LEU A 78 -6.33 2.78 -15.24
C LEU A 78 -6.77 3.37 -13.90
N TYR A 79 -7.66 4.37 -13.93
CA TYR A 79 -8.19 4.96 -12.71
C TYR A 79 -9.08 3.95 -11.94
N GLU A 80 -9.97 3.24 -12.63
CA GLU A 80 -10.82 2.21 -12.03
C GLU A 80 -10.01 1.02 -11.49
N ALA A 81 -8.96 0.61 -12.20
CA ALA A 81 -8.03 -0.41 -11.71
C ALA A 81 -7.34 0.04 -10.41
N ALA A 82 -6.85 1.29 -10.35
CA ALA A 82 -6.27 1.82 -9.12
C ALA A 82 -7.29 1.90 -7.98
N GLN A 83 -8.54 2.28 -8.27
CA GLN A 83 -9.60 2.27 -7.25
C GLN A 83 -9.90 0.85 -6.76
N GLY A 84 -9.95 -0.15 -7.66
CA GLY A 84 -10.14 -1.54 -7.29
C GLY A 84 -9.02 -2.06 -6.41
N MET A 85 -7.76 -1.78 -6.76
CA MET A 85 -6.60 -2.12 -5.93
C MET A 85 -6.63 -1.44 -4.56
N ALA A 86 -7.08 -0.18 -4.49
CA ALA A 86 -7.17 0.57 -3.23
C ALA A 86 -8.35 0.14 -2.35
N ALA A 87 -9.39 -0.46 -2.93
CA ALA A 87 -10.55 -0.96 -2.22
C ALA A 87 -10.35 -2.39 -1.69
N ASP A 88 -9.31 -3.10 -2.13
CA ASP A 88 -9.00 -4.44 -1.65
C ASP A 88 -8.46 -4.39 -0.22
N GLU A 89 -9.32 -4.74 0.74
CA GLU A 89 -9.00 -4.83 2.17
C GLU A 89 -8.81 -6.28 2.64
N TYR A 90 -8.70 -7.25 1.72
CA TYR A 90 -8.64 -8.67 2.07
C TYR A 90 -7.48 -8.99 3.02
N ASP A 91 -6.25 -8.65 2.65
CA ASP A 91 -5.07 -8.95 3.47
C ASP A 91 -5.09 -8.19 4.81
N LYS A 92 -5.67 -6.99 4.86
CA LYS A 92 -5.86 -6.23 6.11
C LYS A 92 -6.84 -6.94 7.04
N THR A 93 -7.97 -7.38 6.49
CA THR A 93 -9.00 -8.11 7.23
C THR A 93 -8.44 -9.41 7.80
N CYS A 94 -7.73 -10.19 6.97
CA CYS A 94 -7.11 -11.43 7.41
C CYS A 94 -6.05 -11.20 8.50
N LEU A 95 -5.24 -10.14 8.40
CA LEU A 95 -4.29 -9.78 9.44
C LEU A 95 -5.00 -9.46 10.76
N ASN A 96 -6.02 -8.60 10.73
CA ASN A 96 -6.74 -8.16 11.92
C ASN A 96 -7.44 -9.34 12.62
N GLU A 97 -8.07 -10.23 11.84
CA GLU A 97 -8.63 -11.47 12.36
C GLU A 97 -7.57 -12.38 12.97
N PHE A 98 -6.41 -12.52 12.31
CA PHE A 98 -5.31 -13.33 12.82
C PHE A 98 -4.78 -12.78 14.14
N VAL A 99 -4.49 -11.48 14.23
CA VAL A 99 -4.00 -10.81 15.43
C VAL A 99 -4.99 -11.00 16.57
N LYS A 100 -6.28 -10.74 16.33
CA LYS A 100 -7.34 -10.91 17.32
C LYS A 100 -7.39 -12.34 17.88
N ASN A 101 -7.19 -13.34 17.02
CA ASN A 101 -7.31 -14.74 17.40
C ASN A 101 -6.04 -15.35 18.01
N LYS A 102 -4.85 -14.80 17.71
CA LYS A 102 -3.56 -15.43 18.02
C LYS A 102 -2.61 -14.59 18.85
N LEU A 103 -2.72 -13.27 18.82
CA LEU A 103 -1.75 -12.35 19.43
C LEU A 103 -2.35 -11.40 20.46
N LYS A 104 -3.69 -11.26 20.51
CA LYS A 104 -4.37 -10.35 21.44
C LYS A 104 -4.38 -10.82 22.90
N ASP A 105 -4.36 -12.13 23.14
CA ASP A 105 -4.26 -12.68 24.50
C ASP A 105 -2.81 -13.05 24.82
N TYR A 106 -2.12 -12.12 25.49
CA TYR A 106 -0.74 -12.27 25.94
C TYR A 106 -0.52 -13.53 26.79
N LEU A 107 -1.43 -13.84 27.73
CA LEU A 107 -1.26 -14.97 28.63
C LEU A 107 -1.41 -16.28 27.86
N ALA A 108 -2.40 -16.36 26.97
CA ALA A 108 -2.60 -17.53 26.12
C ALA A 108 -1.40 -17.74 25.18
N PHE A 109 -0.87 -16.67 24.56
CA PHE A 109 0.28 -16.76 23.67
C PHE A 109 1.55 -17.24 24.39
N ASN A 110 1.82 -16.73 25.60
CA ASN A 110 2.99 -17.11 26.37
C ASN A 110 2.96 -18.54 26.93
N GLN A 111 1.77 -19.15 27.02
CA GLN A 111 1.62 -20.56 27.43
C GLN A 111 1.92 -21.55 26.30
N LEU A 112 2.00 -21.08 25.06
CA LEU A 112 2.34 -21.91 23.91
C LEU A 112 3.80 -22.37 23.96
N SER A 113 4.08 -23.49 23.28
CA SER A 113 5.46 -23.92 23.06
C SER A 113 6.22 -22.90 22.20
N LEU A 114 7.55 -22.91 22.33
CA LEU A 114 8.42 -22.02 21.54
C LEU A 114 8.21 -22.20 20.02
N GLU A 115 7.97 -23.44 19.59
CA GLU A 115 7.70 -23.77 18.19
C GLU A 115 6.39 -23.16 17.69
N GLU A 116 5.33 -23.25 18.49
CA GLU A 116 4.03 -22.64 18.18
C GLU A 116 4.10 -21.11 18.16
N GLN A 117 4.80 -20.50 19.13
CA GLN A 117 5.02 -19.05 19.14
C GLN A 117 5.74 -18.59 17.87
N ASN A 118 6.82 -19.28 17.49
CA ASN A 118 7.56 -18.96 16.28
C ASN A 118 6.70 -19.16 15.01
N SER A 119 5.87 -20.20 14.97
CA SER A 119 4.92 -20.43 13.86
C SER A 119 3.91 -19.28 13.71
N ILE A 120 3.36 -18.80 14.83
CA ILE A 120 2.44 -17.65 14.83
C ILE A 120 3.15 -16.38 14.37
N LEU A 121 4.36 -16.12 14.86
CA LEU A 121 5.15 -14.93 14.49
C LEU A 121 5.57 -14.95 13.02
N ASN A 122 5.94 -16.11 12.47
CA ASN A 122 6.19 -16.29 11.04
C ASN A 122 4.92 -15.99 10.22
N THR A 123 3.78 -16.51 10.66
CA THR A 123 2.50 -16.27 9.97
C THR A 123 2.12 -14.78 10.01
N TYR A 124 2.35 -14.11 11.14
CA TYR A 124 2.18 -12.66 11.25
C TYR A 124 3.08 -11.91 10.27
N TRP A 125 4.36 -12.27 10.23
CA TRP A 125 5.32 -11.69 9.28
C TRP A 125 4.85 -11.85 7.83
N ASP A 126 4.36 -13.03 7.43
CA ASP A 126 3.83 -13.29 6.09
C ASP A 126 2.64 -12.38 5.73
N TYR A 127 1.80 -12.02 6.70
CA TYR A 127 0.71 -11.05 6.49
C TYR A 127 1.26 -9.63 6.28
N VAL A 128 2.16 -9.17 7.16
CA VAL A 128 2.74 -7.81 7.08
C VAL A 128 3.55 -7.65 5.78
N ASP A 129 4.30 -8.67 5.38
CA ASP A 129 5.07 -8.69 4.14
C ASP A 129 4.17 -8.68 2.89
N ARG A 130 3.02 -9.38 2.90
CA ARG A 130 2.00 -9.26 1.85
C ARG A 130 1.45 -7.84 1.75
N LEU A 131 1.16 -7.20 2.88
CA LEU A 131 0.70 -5.81 2.91
C LEU A 131 1.74 -4.85 2.34
N SER A 132 3.03 -5.05 2.65
CA SER A 132 4.13 -4.29 2.04
C SER A 132 4.11 -4.42 0.52
N ARG A 133 4.05 -5.65 0.00
CA ARG A 133 4.02 -5.90 -1.45
C ARG A 133 2.80 -5.29 -2.14
N ASN A 134 1.63 -5.31 -1.50
CA ASN A 134 0.43 -4.69 -2.07
C ASN A 134 0.56 -3.16 -2.10
N SER A 135 1.15 -2.57 -1.06
CA SER A 135 1.48 -1.14 -1.02
C SER A 135 2.48 -0.79 -2.14
N ASP A 136 3.52 -1.60 -2.35
CA ASP A 136 4.48 -1.43 -3.44
C ASP A 136 3.82 -1.49 -4.82
N ARG A 137 2.95 -2.48 -5.04
CA ARG A 137 2.16 -2.60 -6.27
C ARG A 137 1.36 -1.32 -6.56
N MET A 138 0.69 -0.79 -5.54
CA MET A 138 -0.08 0.44 -5.67
C MET A 138 0.83 1.63 -5.99
N ILE A 139 1.89 1.84 -5.22
CA ILE A 139 2.84 2.95 -5.40
C ILE A 139 3.43 2.90 -6.82
N VAL A 140 3.92 1.75 -7.27
CA VAL A 140 4.50 1.57 -8.60
C VAL A 140 3.45 1.80 -9.69
N PHE A 141 2.22 1.30 -9.53
CA PHE A 141 1.15 1.53 -10.48
C PHE A 141 0.81 3.02 -10.61
N LEU A 142 0.69 3.73 -9.49
CA LEU A 142 0.42 5.16 -9.47
C LEU A 142 1.55 5.94 -10.15
N MET A 143 2.80 5.69 -9.78
CA MET A 143 3.97 6.42 -10.26
C MET A 143 4.32 6.13 -11.71
N SER A 144 4.27 4.87 -12.11
CA SER A 144 4.76 4.43 -13.43
C SER A 144 3.67 4.46 -14.49
N THR A 145 2.40 4.45 -14.09
CA THR A 145 1.27 4.29 -15.01
C THR A 145 0.24 5.41 -14.88
N LEU A 146 -0.46 5.51 -13.75
CA LEU A 146 -1.64 6.40 -13.66
C LEU A 146 -1.27 7.89 -13.68
N ILE A 147 -0.33 8.33 -12.83
CA ILE A 147 0.08 9.73 -12.73
C ILE A 147 0.68 10.25 -14.05
N PRO A 148 1.59 9.50 -14.74
CA PRO A 148 2.07 9.88 -16.06
C PRO A 148 0.95 10.05 -17.10
N GLU A 149 -0.02 9.14 -17.13
CA GLU A 149 -1.15 9.20 -18.07
C GLU A 149 -2.08 10.39 -17.78
N ILE A 150 -2.31 10.72 -16.50
CA ILE A 150 -3.02 11.94 -16.10
C ILE A 150 -2.26 13.19 -16.60
N SER A 151 -0.94 13.25 -16.36
CA SER A 151 -0.09 14.36 -16.77
C SER A 151 -0.09 14.55 -18.29
N PHE A 152 0.01 13.46 -19.05
CA PHE A 152 -0.09 13.48 -20.51
C PHE A 152 -1.46 13.96 -20.98
N TYR A 153 -2.54 13.46 -20.37
CA TYR A 153 -3.90 13.85 -20.72
C TYR A 153 -4.14 15.36 -20.53
N LEU A 154 -3.66 15.95 -19.42
CA LEU A 154 -3.78 17.38 -19.14
C LEU A 154 -3.04 18.27 -20.13
N LYS A 155 -2.02 17.76 -20.83
CA LYS A 155 -1.28 18.49 -21.88
C LYS A 155 -1.96 18.47 -23.25
N LYS A 156 -3.08 17.73 -23.42
CA LYS A 156 -3.78 17.65 -24.72
C LYS A 156 -4.39 19.00 -25.12
N LYS A 157 -4.44 19.25 -26.43
CA LYS A 157 -4.97 20.50 -27.03
C LYS A 157 -6.38 20.88 -26.55
N GLN A 158 -7.21 19.90 -26.20
CA GLN A 158 -8.56 20.14 -25.67
C GLN A 158 -8.56 20.98 -24.39
N PHE A 159 -7.48 20.95 -23.60
CA PHE A 159 -7.34 21.73 -22.37
C PHE A 159 -6.73 23.12 -22.60
N LYS A 160 -6.42 23.49 -23.84
CA LYS A 160 -5.74 24.76 -24.16
C LYS A 160 -6.47 26.01 -23.63
N PHE A 161 -7.79 25.95 -23.50
CA PHE A 161 -8.63 27.05 -23.01
C PHE A 161 -9.24 26.78 -21.63
N PHE A 162 -8.85 25.70 -20.95
CA PHE A 162 -9.36 25.33 -19.64
C PHE A 162 -8.27 25.50 -18.58
N SER A 163 -8.65 25.93 -17.38
CA SER A 163 -7.72 25.97 -16.26
C SER A 163 -7.39 24.55 -15.81
N VAL A 164 -6.10 24.18 -15.89
CA VAL A 164 -5.55 22.92 -15.36
C VAL A 164 -4.63 23.15 -14.15
N LYS A 165 -4.67 24.36 -13.58
CA LYS A 165 -3.74 24.79 -12.52
C LYS A 165 -3.80 23.88 -11.30
N GLU A 166 -4.99 23.64 -10.76
CA GLU A 166 -5.15 22.81 -9.57
C GLU A 166 -4.65 21.37 -9.78
N ALA A 167 -4.98 20.77 -10.93
CA ALA A 167 -4.48 19.44 -11.28
C ALA A 167 -2.94 19.41 -11.39
N THR A 168 -2.35 20.46 -11.98
CA THR A 168 -0.90 20.60 -12.07
C THR A 168 -0.25 20.79 -10.71
N ASP A 169 -0.87 21.57 -9.82
CA ASP A 169 -0.37 21.80 -8.46
C ASP A 169 -0.43 20.51 -7.62
N TRP A 170 -1.42 19.64 -7.83
CA TRP A 170 -1.42 18.29 -7.26
C TRP A 170 -0.27 17.42 -7.80
N LEU A 171 -0.03 17.43 -9.12
CA LEU A 171 1.05 16.65 -9.72
C LEU A 171 2.43 17.05 -9.18
N LYS A 172 2.67 18.35 -8.93
CA LYS A 172 3.93 18.82 -8.33
C LYS A 172 4.21 18.25 -6.94
N LYS A 173 3.17 17.90 -6.18
CA LYS A 173 3.34 17.29 -4.85
C LYS A 173 3.90 15.88 -4.90
N VAL A 174 3.84 15.21 -6.06
CA VAL A 174 4.39 13.85 -6.22
C VAL A 174 5.86 13.85 -5.88
N GLU A 175 6.66 14.75 -6.47
CA GLU A 175 8.11 14.84 -6.20
C GLU A 175 8.41 15.04 -4.71
N THR A 176 7.62 15.88 -4.02
CA THR A 176 7.76 16.07 -2.57
C THR A 176 7.47 14.79 -1.78
N ILE A 177 6.43 14.04 -2.15
CA ILE A 177 6.11 12.75 -1.51
C ILE A 177 7.24 11.75 -1.76
N LEU A 178 7.78 11.69 -2.98
CA LEU A 178 8.88 10.80 -3.32
C LEU A 178 10.13 11.09 -2.48
N GLU A 179 10.47 12.38 -2.31
CA GLU A 179 11.63 12.78 -1.52
C GLU A 179 11.42 12.51 -0.02
N GLN A 180 10.22 12.80 0.50
CA GLN A 180 9.90 12.61 1.92
C GLN A 180 9.91 11.14 2.35
N HIS A 181 9.54 10.22 1.46
CA HIS A 181 9.40 8.80 1.75
C HIS A 181 10.33 7.92 0.90
N LYS A 182 11.47 8.47 0.47
CA LYS A 182 12.38 7.83 -0.50
C LYS A 182 12.82 6.41 -0.13
N ASP A 183 13.00 6.16 1.17
CA ASP A 183 13.49 4.88 1.68
C ASP A 183 12.40 3.79 1.67
N GLU A 184 11.13 4.21 1.62
CA GLU A 184 9.96 3.34 1.66
C GLU A 184 9.32 3.14 0.27
N ILE A 185 9.68 3.99 -0.69
CA ILE A 185 9.16 3.93 -2.04
C ILE A 185 10.01 2.95 -2.85
N PRO A 186 9.40 1.91 -3.45
CA PRO A 186 10.14 0.96 -4.25
C PRO A 186 10.78 1.65 -5.45
N ASN A 187 12.06 1.36 -5.70
CA ASN A 187 12.68 1.69 -6.96
C ASN A 187 11.94 0.93 -8.07
N THR A 188 11.35 1.65 -9.02
CA THR A 188 10.51 1.07 -10.06
C THR A 188 11.26 0.08 -10.95
N GLU A 189 12.54 0.35 -11.25
CA GLU A 189 13.36 -0.53 -12.09
C GLU A 189 13.67 -1.84 -11.36
N GLU A 190 14.13 -1.75 -10.11
CA GLU A 190 14.39 -2.91 -9.26
C GLU A 190 13.12 -3.73 -9.02
N TYR A 191 11.98 -3.06 -8.79
CA TYR A 191 10.70 -3.72 -8.59
C TYR A 191 10.24 -4.50 -9.83
N PHE A 192 10.40 -3.94 -11.04
CA PHE A 192 10.07 -4.67 -12.27
C PHE A 192 11.04 -5.82 -12.54
N ASN A 193 12.32 -5.68 -12.17
CA ASN A 193 13.28 -6.78 -12.27
C ASN A 193 12.94 -7.90 -11.28
N TRP A 194 12.63 -7.55 -10.03
CA TRP A 194 12.13 -8.50 -9.03
C TRP A 194 10.86 -9.21 -9.52
N LEU A 195 9.89 -8.52 -10.13
CA LEU A 195 8.70 -9.16 -10.69
C LEU A 195 9.03 -10.14 -11.82
N LYS A 196 10.02 -9.86 -12.67
CA LYS A 196 10.45 -10.80 -13.72
C LYS A 196 11.08 -12.04 -13.09
N ASP A 197 11.89 -11.86 -12.05
CA ASP A 197 12.62 -12.94 -11.39
C ASP A 197 11.73 -13.78 -10.45
N SER A 198 10.69 -13.16 -9.88
CA SER A 198 9.77 -13.75 -8.89
C SER A 198 8.42 -14.17 -9.50
N GLY A 199 8.08 -13.67 -10.69
CA GLY A 199 6.79 -13.85 -11.36
C GLY A 199 6.57 -15.25 -11.93
N ILE A 200 7.63 -16.04 -12.02
CA ILE A 200 7.55 -17.49 -12.07
C ILE A 200 8.04 -17.94 -10.71
N ARG A 201 7.12 -18.37 -9.82
CA ARG A 201 7.51 -19.30 -8.75
C ARG A 201 8.31 -20.38 -9.46
N LYS A 202 9.64 -20.40 -9.29
CA LYS A 202 10.42 -21.60 -9.58
C LYS A 202 9.81 -22.65 -8.68
N ILE A 203 8.94 -23.48 -9.27
CA ILE A 203 8.48 -24.71 -8.67
C ILE A 203 9.77 -25.52 -8.51
N LEU A 204 10.33 -25.48 -7.29
CA LEU A 204 11.22 -26.51 -6.79
C LEU A 204 10.34 -27.61 -6.21
#